data_AF-A0A939QZS5-F1
#
_entry.id   AF-A0A939QZS5-F1
#
_cell.length_a   1.000
_cell.length_b   1.000
_cell.length_c   1.000
_cell.angle_alpha   90.00
_cell.angle_beta   90.00
_cell.angle_gamma   90.00
#
_symmetry.space_group_name_H-M   'P 1'
#
loop_
_entity.id
_entity.type
_entity.pdbx_description
1 polymer ?
#
loop_
_entity_poly.entity_id
_entity_poly.type
_entity_poly.pdbx_seq_one_letter_code
_entity_poly.pdbx_strand_id
1 'polypeptide(L)'
;MKKVLFAAISLMVVLPSVRLSAQDMSKYGENAEECVKYLSYYTEYYKQKNYDDATPNWRIAYKLCPATCSQNLLIHGSDLVSRLIAKNSKDAAMVAGLVDTLLTLQDQRAELYPKYAATALNNKATYAAKYLSKDTKRVYGIYESVIASLGDKTKASVLFNDFKSAVDLYGEGSLDTETVLNLYQRNIEMLDAIVPASDIEKKQISDFRTNIENLFISSKVATCDDLLALFGPRYEANPNDLALATNIVKMLSLAEDCNSNDLFLNAVTTMYKLEPSAAAAYYLYKLHSSKGNVSDAVKYIQEAIDREDSDVKQDAAYLYELAVYCFKNGRSASAYEAASKVPAMDESLAGKAYLLIGTIWGSAACGGDEIARRAPYWVACDYMNKAKAADPSLTDDANRYIGQYSRYFPPAADAFMYDVTNGQSYTVVCGGMRATTTVRTVK
;
A
#
# COMPACT_ATOMS: atom_id res chain seq x y z
N MET A 1 -63.75 -48.96 72.92
CA MET A 1 -64.52 -49.02 71.66
C MET A 1 -63.54 -48.85 70.49
N LYS A 2 -63.65 -49.77 69.52
CA LYS A 2 -63.01 -49.87 68.19
C LYS A 2 -61.48 -49.84 68.09
N LYS A 3 -60.93 -51.07 68.02
CA LYS A 3 -59.60 -51.43 67.50
C LYS A 3 -59.54 -51.13 65.99
N VAL A 4 -58.45 -50.53 65.52
CA VAL A 4 -58.09 -50.50 64.10
C VAL A 4 -56.69 -51.09 63.97
N LEU A 5 -56.61 -52.27 63.34
CA LEU A 5 -55.36 -52.86 62.86
C LEU A 5 -54.82 -51.98 61.73
N PHE A 6 -53.54 -51.59 61.80
CA PHE A 6 -52.78 -51.15 60.64
C PHE A 6 -51.72 -52.21 60.33
N ALA A 7 -51.84 -52.81 59.15
CA ALA A 7 -50.86 -53.74 58.60
C ALA A 7 -49.61 -52.98 58.15
N ALA A 8 -48.44 -53.45 58.58
CA ALA A 8 -47.14 -52.97 58.12
C ALA A 8 -46.84 -53.57 56.73
N ILE A 9 -46.72 -52.72 55.71
CA ILE A 9 -46.19 -53.10 54.40
C ILE A 9 -44.74 -52.61 54.35
N SER A 10 -43.80 -53.56 54.46
CA SER A 10 -42.38 -53.33 54.25
C SER A 10 -42.11 -53.11 52.75
N LEU A 11 -41.91 -51.87 52.35
CA LEU A 11 -41.46 -51.53 51.00
C LEU A 11 -39.94 -51.81 50.91
N MET A 12 -39.57 -52.97 50.37
CA MET A 12 -38.19 -53.25 49.93
C MET A 12 -37.86 -52.28 48.79
N VAL A 13 -37.06 -51.25 49.10
CA VAL A 13 -36.42 -50.41 48.07
C VAL A 13 -35.31 -51.25 47.44
N VAL A 14 -35.61 -51.83 46.28
CA VAL A 14 -34.60 -52.40 45.40
C VAL A 14 -33.82 -51.22 44.83
N LEU A 15 -32.65 -50.94 45.40
CA LEU A 15 -31.66 -50.06 44.79
C LEU A 15 -31.27 -50.70 43.43
N PRO A 16 -31.48 -50.02 42.29
CA PRO A 16 -30.85 -50.46 41.07
C PRO A 16 -29.35 -50.27 41.27
N SER A 17 -28.63 -51.38 41.42
CA SER A 17 -27.18 -51.39 41.24
C SER A 17 -26.91 -50.87 39.84
N VAL A 18 -26.50 -49.59 39.76
CA VAL A 18 -25.93 -49.00 38.56
C VAL A 18 -24.72 -49.86 38.23
N ARG A 19 -24.88 -50.78 37.28
CA ARG A 19 -23.74 -51.36 36.60
C ARG A 19 -23.12 -50.18 35.85
N LEU A 20 -22.06 -49.59 36.42
CA LEU A 20 -21.11 -48.83 35.62
C LEU A 20 -20.71 -49.79 34.51
N SER A 21 -21.14 -49.51 33.27
CA SER A 21 -20.48 -50.09 32.11
C SER A 21 -19.00 -49.86 32.31
N ALA A 22 -18.19 -50.93 32.31
CA ALA A 22 -16.75 -50.81 32.28
C ALA A 22 -16.43 -49.86 31.12
N GLN A 23 -16.09 -48.61 31.44
CA GLN A 23 -15.50 -47.72 30.45
C GLN A 23 -14.28 -48.47 29.97
N ASP A 24 -14.10 -48.59 28.67
CA ASP A 24 -12.87 -49.12 28.11
C ASP A 24 -11.70 -48.27 28.64
N MET A 25 -11.07 -48.78 29.70
CA MET A 25 -10.06 -48.06 30.47
C MET A 25 -8.72 -48.04 29.73
N SER A 26 -8.60 -48.84 28.67
CA SER A 26 -7.38 -48.95 27.85
C SER A 26 -6.92 -47.59 27.30
N LYS A 27 -7.85 -46.69 26.96
CA LYS A 27 -7.53 -45.35 26.44
C LYS A 27 -6.86 -44.42 27.47
N TYR A 28 -6.89 -44.77 28.76
CA TYR A 28 -6.31 -43.98 29.85
C TYR A 28 -4.94 -44.51 30.31
N GLY A 29 -4.38 -45.49 29.61
CA GLY A 29 -3.03 -46.00 29.85
C GLY A 29 -2.88 -46.84 31.12
N GLU A 30 -1.64 -47.04 31.55
CA GLU A 30 -1.30 -47.95 32.67
C GLU A 30 -1.89 -47.49 34.02
N ASN A 31 -2.03 -46.18 34.22
CA ASN A 31 -2.59 -45.59 35.46
C ASN A 31 -4.05 -45.12 35.26
N ALA A 32 -4.87 -45.96 34.64
CA ALA A 32 -6.19 -45.56 34.15
C ALA A 32 -7.11 -44.95 35.24
N GLU A 33 -7.12 -45.51 36.46
CA GLU A 33 -7.93 -45.01 37.57
C GLU A 33 -7.48 -43.62 38.05
N GLU A 34 -6.17 -43.43 38.26
CA GLU A 34 -5.62 -42.13 38.67
C GLU A 34 -5.77 -41.10 37.56
N CYS A 35 -5.56 -41.51 36.31
CA CYS A 35 -5.80 -40.66 35.15
C CYS A 35 -7.23 -40.14 35.12
N VAL A 36 -8.24 -41.03 35.21
CA VAL A 36 -9.66 -40.63 35.23
C VAL A 36 -9.98 -39.71 36.40
N LYS A 37 -9.44 -40.01 37.60
CA LYS A 37 -9.62 -39.19 38.80
C LYS A 37 -9.13 -37.76 38.59
N TYR A 38 -7.87 -37.58 38.18
CA TYR A 38 -7.29 -36.25 38.01
C TYR A 38 -7.87 -35.52 36.79
N LEU A 39 -8.24 -36.25 35.72
CA LEU A 39 -9.00 -35.69 34.59
C LEU A 39 -10.33 -35.09 35.07
N SER A 40 -11.07 -35.80 35.92
CA SER A 40 -12.33 -35.33 36.48
C SER A 40 -12.13 -34.12 37.39
N TYR A 41 -11.15 -34.16 38.29
CA TYR A 41 -10.89 -33.07 39.23
C TYR A 41 -10.54 -31.77 38.52
N TYR A 42 -9.54 -31.78 37.62
CA TYR A 42 -9.16 -30.54 36.95
C TYR A 42 -10.30 -30.01 36.07
N THR A 43 -11.05 -30.89 35.40
CA THR A 43 -12.16 -30.48 34.52
C THR A 43 -13.27 -29.81 35.31
N GLU A 44 -13.60 -30.30 36.50
CA GLU A 44 -14.63 -29.71 37.35
C GLU A 44 -14.22 -28.32 37.85
N TYR A 45 -13.00 -28.18 38.39
CA TYR A 45 -12.46 -26.88 38.77
C TYR A 45 -12.38 -25.91 37.58
N TYR A 46 -11.98 -26.40 36.40
CA TYR A 46 -11.91 -25.59 35.18
C TYR A 46 -13.29 -25.07 34.75
N LYS A 47 -14.33 -25.90 34.80
CA LYS A 47 -15.73 -25.49 34.50
C LYS A 47 -16.23 -24.42 35.47
N GLN A 48 -15.85 -24.53 36.74
CA GLN A 48 -16.14 -23.54 37.78
C GLN A 48 -15.29 -22.27 37.66
N LYS A 49 -14.37 -22.21 36.69
CA LYS A 49 -13.37 -21.13 36.50
C LYS A 49 -12.42 -20.98 37.69
N ASN A 50 -12.31 -22.00 38.53
CA ASN A 50 -11.34 -22.07 39.62
C ASN A 50 -10.00 -22.59 39.08
N TYR A 51 -9.26 -21.71 38.38
CA TYR A 51 -8.03 -22.09 37.68
C TYR A 51 -6.86 -22.40 38.61
N ASP A 52 -6.84 -21.80 39.81
CA ASP A 52 -5.78 -22.04 40.80
C ASP A 52 -5.83 -23.50 41.30
N ASP A 53 -7.02 -24.06 41.53
CA ASP A 53 -7.19 -25.47 41.89
C ASP A 53 -7.17 -26.41 40.67
N ALA A 54 -7.61 -25.95 39.50
CA ALA A 54 -7.54 -26.75 38.27
C ALA A 54 -6.09 -27.04 37.85
N THR A 55 -5.20 -26.07 37.98
CA THR A 55 -3.81 -26.15 37.49
C THR A 55 -3.00 -27.32 38.08
N PRO A 56 -2.89 -27.49 39.41
CA PRO A 56 -2.14 -28.62 39.99
C PRO A 56 -2.75 -29.97 39.61
N ASN A 57 -4.08 -30.09 39.56
CA ASN A 57 -4.76 -31.31 39.13
C ASN A 57 -4.51 -31.61 37.64
N TRP A 58 -4.51 -30.58 36.79
CA TRP A 58 -4.19 -30.73 35.36
C TRP A 58 -2.75 -31.20 35.15
N ARG A 59 -1.77 -30.68 35.90
CA ARG A 59 -0.37 -31.12 35.79
C ARG A 59 -0.21 -32.60 36.11
N ILE A 60 -0.92 -33.09 37.14
CA ILE A 60 -0.92 -34.51 37.49
C ILE A 60 -1.57 -35.33 36.37
N ALA A 61 -2.73 -34.90 35.88
CA ALA A 61 -3.41 -35.56 34.77
C ALA A 61 -2.52 -35.61 33.51
N TYR A 62 -1.85 -34.51 33.14
CA TYR A 62 -0.96 -34.44 31.99
C TYR A 62 0.25 -35.37 32.10
N LYS A 63 0.74 -35.62 33.33
CA LYS A 63 1.83 -36.56 33.60
C LYS A 63 1.38 -38.03 33.52
N LEU A 64 0.18 -38.34 34.02
CA LEU A 64 -0.27 -39.72 34.19
C LEU A 64 -1.07 -40.26 33.00
N CYS A 65 -1.80 -39.39 32.30
CA CYS A 65 -2.69 -39.78 31.22
C CYS A 65 -1.99 -39.76 29.86
N PRO A 66 -2.28 -40.73 28.96
CA PRO A 66 -1.93 -40.61 27.55
C PRO A 66 -2.54 -39.34 26.96
N ALA A 67 -1.76 -38.53 26.25
CA ALA A 67 -2.25 -37.28 25.64
C ALA A 67 -3.37 -37.51 24.60
N THR A 68 -3.53 -38.74 24.09
CA THR A 68 -4.62 -39.16 23.20
C THR A 68 -5.95 -39.37 23.91
N CYS A 69 -5.98 -39.51 25.24
CA CYS A 69 -7.18 -39.87 26.00
C CYS A 69 -8.26 -38.76 25.95
N SER A 70 -7.85 -37.50 25.79
CA SER A 70 -8.74 -36.35 25.64
C SER A 70 -8.00 -35.16 25.04
N GLN A 71 -8.51 -34.62 23.94
CA GLN A 71 -7.94 -33.40 23.34
C GLN A 71 -8.02 -32.20 24.30
N ASN A 72 -9.02 -32.19 25.18
CA ASN A 72 -9.20 -31.12 26.17
C ASN A 72 -8.05 -31.06 27.17
N LEU A 73 -7.31 -32.16 27.38
CA LEU A 73 -6.10 -32.15 28.21
C LEU A 73 -5.08 -31.15 27.66
N LEU A 74 -4.93 -31.09 26.34
CA LEU A 74 -4.01 -30.16 25.67
C LEU A 74 -4.61 -28.75 25.53
N ILE A 75 -5.92 -28.65 25.22
CA ILE A 75 -6.61 -27.37 25.05
C ILE A 75 -6.70 -26.60 26.37
N HIS A 76 -7.25 -27.22 27.43
CA HIS A 76 -7.33 -26.61 28.75
C HIS A 76 -5.93 -26.38 29.32
N GLY A 77 -4.99 -27.28 29.07
CA GLY A 77 -3.59 -27.10 29.45
C GLY A 77 -2.99 -25.83 28.88
N SER A 78 -3.27 -25.51 27.62
CA SER A 78 -2.80 -24.29 26.97
C SER A 78 -3.36 -23.02 27.64
N ASP A 79 -4.64 -23.03 28.02
CA ASP A 79 -5.27 -21.93 28.78
C ASP A 79 -4.65 -21.78 30.17
N LEU A 80 -4.54 -22.88 30.91
CA LEU A 80 -3.97 -22.90 32.26
C LEU A 80 -2.51 -22.44 32.28
N VAL A 81 -1.68 -22.93 31.34
CA VAL A 81 -0.29 -22.49 31.19
C VAL A 81 -0.20 -21.01 30.81
N SER A 82 -1.08 -20.52 29.94
CA SER A 82 -1.15 -19.09 29.60
C SER A 82 -1.45 -18.21 30.83
N ARG A 83 -2.32 -18.68 31.73
CA ARG A 83 -2.62 -18.00 33.01
C ARG A 83 -1.43 -18.03 33.96
N LEU A 84 -0.72 -19.17 34.03
CA LEU A 84 0.50 -19.28 34.80
C LEU A 84 1.58 -18.32 34.32
N ILE A 85 1.74 -18.14 33.00
CA ILE A 85 2.68 -17.15 32.44
C ILE A 85 2.32 -15.75 32.94
N ALA A 86 1.03 -15.37 32.88
CA ALA A 86 0.59 -14.06 33.36
C ALA A 86 0.84 -13.87 34.86
N LYS A 87 0.52 -14.87 35.69
CA LYS A 87 0.71 -14.86 37.14
C LYS A 87 2.18 -14.74 37.55
N ASN A 88 3.09 -15.31 36.75
CA ASN A 88 4.53 -15.33 37.02
C ASN A 88 5.33 -14.37 36.13
N SER A 89 4.69 -13.34 35.56
CA SER A 89 5.30 -12.40 34.60
C SER A 89 6.58 -11.69 35.05
N LYS A 90 6.88 -11.69 36.36
CA LYS A 90 8.10 -11.11 36.95
C LYS A 90 9.28 -12.10 37.05
N ASP A 91 9.03 -13.40 36.88
CA ASP A 91 10.06 -14.45 36.90
C ASP A 91 10.36 -14.89 35.46
N ALA A 92 11.42 -14.31 34.89
CA ALA A 92 11.79 -14.55 33.49
C ALA A 92 12.13 -16.03 33.21
N ALA A 93 12.79 -16.72 34.14
CA ALA A 93 13.18 -18.11 33.98
C ALA A 93 11.96 -19.04 34.01
N MET A 94 11.05 -18.83 34.96
CA MET A 94 9.81 -19.57 35.04
C MET A 94 8.92 -19.32 33.82
N VAL A 95 8.80 -18.06 33.37
CA VAL A 95 8.05 -17.72 32.16
C VAL A 95 8.61 -18.42 30.93
N ALA A 96 9.93 -18.45 30.74
CA ALA A 96 10.55 -19.15 29.61
C ALA A 96 10.15 -20.64 29.56
N GLY A 97 10.27 -21.36 30.68
CA GLY A 97 9.89 -22.78 30.73
C GLY A 97 8.38 -23.02 30.54
N LEU A 98 7.53 -22.11 31.00
CA LEU A 98 6.08 -22.18 30.76
C LEU A 98 5.73 -21.94 29.30
N VAL A 99 6.44 -21.02 28.62
CA VAL A 99 6.27 -20.78 27.18
C VAL A 99 6.70 -22.01 26.38
N ASP A 100 7.82 -22.63 26.72
CA ASP A 100 8.26 -23.89 26.08
C ASP A 100 7.20 -25.00 26.23
N THR A 101 6.62 -25.12 27.44
CA THR A 101 5.51 -26.04 27.70
C THR A 101 4.30 -25.71 26.81
N LEU A 102 3.93 -24.44 26.71
CA LEU A 102 2.79 -23.99 25.91
C LEU A 102 2.95 -24.32 24.43
N LEU A 103 4.15 -24.12 23.87
CA LEU A 103 4.45 -24.47 22.49
C LEU A 103 4.45 -25.99 22.27
N THR A 104 5.02 -26.75 23.22
CA THR A 104 5.02 -28.23 23.20
C THR A 104 3.60 -28.80 23.19
N LEU A 105 2.68 -28.21 23.97
CA LEU A 105 1.27 -28.63 23.96
C LEU A 105 0.61 -28.44 22.58
N GLN A 106 1.01 -27.43 21.80
CA GLN A 106 0.52 -27.27 20.44
C GLN A 106 1.12 -28.30 19.49
N ASP A 107 2.41 -28.61 19.63
CA ASP A 107 3.08 -29.65 18.83
C ASP A 107 2.44 -31.02 19.05
N GLN A 108 2.25 -31.41 20.31
CA GLN A 108 1.55 -32.65 20.66
C GLN A 108 0.11 -32.66 20.14
N ARG A 109 -0.59 -31.52 20.19
CA ARG A 109 -1.95 -31.44 19.67
C ARG A 109 -1.98 -31.62 18.15
N ALA A 110 -0.97 -31.09 17.45
CA ALA A 110 -0.87 -31.23 16.00
C ALA A 110 -0.56 -32.67 15.58
N GLU A 111 0.37 -33.32 16.28
CA GLU A 111 0.78 -34.70 16.03
C GLU A 111 -0.35 -35.70 16.35
N LEU A 112 -0.94 -35.60 17.54
CA LEU A 112 -1.89 -36.59 18.06
C LEU A 112 -3.33 -36.38 17.55
N TYR A 113 -3.65 -35.18 17.09
CA TYR A 113 -4.99 -34.86 16.57
C TYR A 113 -4.91 -34.19 15.19
N PRO A 114 -4.61 -34.95 14.11
CA PRO A 114 -4.34 -34.41 12.77
C PRO A 114 -5.45 -33.51 12.21
N LYS A 115 -6.72 -33.79 12.54
CA LYS A 115 -7.87 -32.94 12.19
C LYS A 115 -7.72 -31.49 12.66
N TYR A 116 -7.00 -31.27 13.75
CA TYR A 116 -6.82 -29.97 14.40
C TYR A 116 -5.38 -29.44 14.29
N ALA A 117 -4.51 -30.09 13.51
CA ALA A 117 -3.11 -29.70 13.36
C ALA A 117 -2.95 -28.26 12.87
N ALA A 118 -3.72 -27.85 11.87
CA ALA A 118 -3.73 -26.47 11.38
C ALA A 118 -4.08 -25.45 12.49
N THR A 119 -5.11 -25.75 13.30
CA THR A 119 -5.48 -24.87 14.42
C THR A 119 -4.36 -24.82 15.47
N ALA A 120 -3.77 -25.96 15.82
CA ALA A 120 -2.72 -26.05 16.84
C ALA A 120 -1.45 -25.31 16.41
N LEU A 121 -0.96 -25.53 15.19
CA LEU A 121 0.25 -24.88 14.68
C LEU A 121 0.07 -23.37 14.46
N ASN A 122 -1.10 -22.92 13.99
CA ASN A 122 -1.39 -21.49 13.94
C ASN A 122 -1.47 -20.86 15.35
N ASN A 123 -1.97 -21.60 16.36
CA ASN A 123 -1.93 -21.14 17.75
C ASN A 123 -0.49 -21.09 18.28
N LYS A 124 0.37 -22.06 17.93
CA LYS A 124 1.80 -22.06 18.25
C LYS A 124 2.47 -20.78 17.76
N ALA A 125 2.25 -20.42 16.51
CA ALA A 125 2.73 -19.19 15.89
C ALA A 125 2.23 -17.93 16.64
N THR A 126 0.96 -17.93 17.06
CA THR A 126 0.36 -16.84 17.85
C THR A 126 0.99 -16.72 19.24
N TYR A 127 1.25 -17.84 19.92
CA TYR A 127 1.91 -17.84 21.23
C TYR A 127 3.38 -17.42 21.15
N ALA A 128 4.09 -17.85 20.11
CA ALA A 128 5.46 -17.42 19.84
C ALA A 128 5.51 -15.88 19.68
N ALA A 129 4.63 -15.30 18.85
CA ALA A 129 4.52 -13.86 18.68
C ALA A 129 4.32 -13.12 20.01
N LYS A 130 3.45 -13.67 20.86
CA LYS A 130 3.03 -13.03 22.12
C LYS A 130 4.10 -13.10 23.20
N TYR A 131 4.76 -14.24 23.34
CA TYR A 131 5.60 -14.53 24.51
C TYR A 131 7.10 -14.56 24.21
N LEU A 132 7.50 -14.72 22.94
CA LEU A 132 8.89 -14.76 22.49
C LEU A 132 9.27 -13.53 21.67
N SER A 133 8.51 -12.43 21.74
CA SER A 133 8.72 -11.22 20.93
C SER A 133 10.11 -10.57 21.07
N LYS A 134 10.88 -10.91 22.10
CA LYS A 134 12.26 -10.44 22.30
C LYS A 134 13.32 -11.33 21.63
N ASP A 135 12.94 -12.52 21.17
CA ASP A 135 13.81 -13.49 20.51
C ASP A 135 13.34 -13.66 19.06
N THR A 136 13.64 -12.64 18.24
CA THR A 136 13.22 -12.55 16.83
C THR A 136 13.63 -13.79 16.04
N LYS A 137 14.85 -14.29 16.25
CA LYS A 137 15.38 -15.48 15.56
C LYS A 137 14.57 -16.73 15.89
N ARG A 138 14.22 -16.95 17.16
CA ARG A 138 13.39 -18.08 17.58
C ARG A 138 11.97 -17.97 17.05
N VAL A 139 11.39 -16.77 17.08
CA VAL A 139 10.05 -16.51 16.53
C VAL A 139 10.01 -16.78 15.03
N TYR A 140 10.98 -16.25 14.27
CA TYR A 140 11.14 -16.50 12.84
C TYR A 140 11.23 -18.00 12.52
N GLY A 141 12.10 -18.74 13.22
CA GLY A 141 12.21 -20.20 13.01
C GLY A 141 10.92 -20.97 13.32
N ILE A 142 10.10 -20.50 14.28
CA ILE A 142 8.79 -21.08 14.54
C ILE A 142 7.84 -20.79 13.37
N TYR A 143 7.80 -19.57 12.84
CA TYR A 143 6.97 -19.26 11.68
C TYR A 143 7.34 -20.09 10.46
N GLU A 144 8.63 -20.20 10.13
CA GLU A 144 9.11 -21.06 9.03
C GLU A 144 8.67 -22.52 9.21
N SER A 145 8.79 -23.06 10.43
CA SER A 145 8.35 -24.44 10.71
C SER A 145 6.84 -24.64 10.54
N VAL A 146 6.04 -23.64 10.94
CA VAL A 146 4.58 -23.67 10.84
C VAL A 146 4.15 -23.55 9.38
N ILE A 147 4.75 -22.61 8.62
CA ILE A 147 4.50 -22.40 7.19
C ILE A 147 4.83 -23.67 6.41
N ALA A 148 6.00 -24.25 6.63
CA ALA A 148 6.41 -25.49 5.98
C ALA A 148 5.47 -26.67 6.29
N SER A 149 4.91 -26.73 7.50
CA SER A 149 4.00 -27.80 7.92
C SER A 149 2.57 -27.61 7.39
N LEU A 150 2.12 -26.37 7.23
CA LEU A 150 0.72 -26.06 6.92
C LEU A 150 0.46 -25.73 5.45
N GLY A 151 1.44 -25.21 4.72
CA GLY A 151 1.24 -24.67 3.38
C GLY A 151 0.04 -23.73 3.35
N ASP A 152 -0.92 -24.01 2.46
CA ASP A 152 -2.15 -23.23 2.23
C ASP A 152 -3.07 -23.10 3.46
N LYS A 153 -2.85 -23.89 4.52
CA LYS A 153 -3.61 -23.79 5.79
C LYS A 153 -3.01 -22.77 6.77
N THR A 154 -1.95 -22.07 6.37
CA THR A 154 -1.32 -21.01 7.15
C THR A 154 -2.23 -19.77 7.18
N LYS A 155 -2.41 -19.17 8.36
CA LYS A 155 -3.18 -17.92 8.47
C LYS A 155 -2.42 -16.73 7.91
N ALA A 156 -3.15 -15.78 7.31
CA ALA A 156 -2.60 -14.51 6.81
C ALA A 156 -1.75 -13.76 7.85
N SER A 157 -2.17 -13.77 9.12
CA SER A 157 -1.40 -13.14 10.20
C SER A 157 -0.05 -13.80 10.46
N VAL A 158 0.09 -15.10 10.19
CA VAL A 158 1.37 -15.81 10.31
C VAL A 158 2.31 -15.40 9.18
N LEU A 159 1.82 -15.32 7.94
CA LEU A 159 2.60 -14.87 6.78
C LEU A 159 3.12 -13.43 6.94
N PHE A 160 2.28 -12.54 7.47
CA PHE A 160 2.70 -11.17 7.79
C PHE A 160 3.80 -11.13 8.85
N ASN A 161 3.61 -11.84 9.98
CA ASN A 161 4.58 -11.79 11.07
C ASN A 161 5.88 -12.52 10.73
N ASP A 162 5.81 -13.57 9.90
CA ASP A 162 6.98 -14.22 9.32
C ASP A 162 7.82 -13.20 8.56
N PHE A 163 7.22 -12.51 7.59
CA PHE A 163 7.92 -11.50 6.80
C PHE A 163 8.44 -10.36 7.67
N LYS A 164 7.66 -9.89 8.64
CA LYS A 164 8.09 -8.88 9.60
C LYS A 164 9.35 -9.32 10.34
N SER A 165 9.36 -10.55 10.87
CA SER A 165 10.52 -11.08 11.60
C SER A 165 11.74 -11.25 10.69
N ALA A 166 11.55 -11.56 9.42
CA ALA A 166 12.64 -11.61 8.45
C ALA A 166 13.24 -10.22 8.18
N VAL A 167 12.41 -9.19 8.02
CA VAL A 167 12.86 -7.79 7.88
C VAL A 167 13.62 -7.33 9.13
N ASP A 168 13.12 -7.67 10.32
CA ASP A 168 13.80 -7.35 11.59
C ASP A 168 15.21 -8.01 11.63
N LEU A 169 15.30 -9.31 11.28
CA LEU A 169 16.57 -10.04 11.24
C LEU A 169 17.52 -9.55 10.14
N TYR A 170 17.02 -9.09 9.00
CA TYR A 170 17.82 -8.44 7.98
C TYR A 170 18.44 -7.13 8.51
N GLY A 171 17.65 -6.32 9.22
CA GLY A 171 18.14 -5.11 9.89
C GLY A 171 19.21 -5.41 10.96
N GLU A 172 19.16 -6.58 11.58
CA GLU A 172 20.18 -7.09 12.51
C GLU A 172 21.39 -7.74 11.81
N GLY A 173 21.39 -7.85 10.48
CA GLY A 173 22.46 -8.50 9.69
C GLY A 173 22.46 -10.03 9.77
N SER A 174 21.36 -10.65 10.22
CA SER A 174 21.21 -12.10 10.37
C SER A 174 20.62 -12.80 9.14
N LEU A 175 19.95 -12.06 8.25
CA LEU A 175 19.45 -12.55 6.97
C LEU A 175 20.01 -11.67 5.83
N ASP A 176 20.18 -12.26 4.66
CA ASP A 176 20.61 -11.58 3.44
C ASP A 176 19.43 -11.09 2.59
N THR A 177 19.73 -10.23 1.62
CA THR A 177 18.74 -9.62 0.70
C THR A 177 17.96 -10.67 -0.09
N GLU A 178 18.61 -11.70 -0.63
CA GLU A 178 17.97 -12.74 -1.44
C GLU A 178 16.94 -13.50 -0.61
N THR A 179 17.28 -13.84 0.63
CA THR A 179 16.35 -14.46 1.58
C THR A 179 15.10 -13.61 1.80
N VAL A 180 15.24 -12.31 2.06
CA VAL A 180 14.07 -11.43 2.28
C VAL A 180 13.22 -11.28 1.02
N LEU A 181 13.83 -11.18 -0.16
CA LEU A 181 13.12 -11.11 -1.45
C LEU A 181 12.29 -12.36 -1.72
N ASN A 182 12.86 -13.55 -1.45
CA ASN A 182 12.18 -14.82 -1.61
C ASN A 182 11.02 -14.98 -0.62
N LEU A 183 11.20 -14.52 0.63
CA LEU A 183 10.14 -14.54 1.64
C LEU A 183 8.99 -13.58 1.29
N TYR A 184 9.30 -12.38 0.78
CA TYR A 184 8.28 -11.47 0.27
C TYR A 184 7.43 -12.14 -0.82
N GLN A 185 8.07 -12.75 -1.82
CA GLN A 185 7.38 -13.46 -2.90
C GLN A 185 6.48 -14.58 -2.37
N ARG A 186 7.06 -15.51 -1.62
CA ARG A 186 6.37 -16.66 -1.04
C ARG A 186 5.15 -16.22 -0.24
N ASN A 187 5.31 -15.24 0.65
CA ASN A 187 4.22 -14.85 1.55
C ASN A 187 3.11 -14.10 0.82
N ILE A 188 3.41 -13.31 -0.21
CA ILE A 188 2.40 -12.69 -1.06
C ILE A 188 1.64 -13.74 -1.87
N GLU A 189 2.33 -14.70 -2.48
CA GLU A 189 1.70 -15.80 -3.24
C GLU A 189 0.78 -16.64 -2.34
N MET A 190 1.26 -16.97 -1.14
CA MET A 190 0.46 -17.70 -0.16
C MET A 190 -0.76 -16.89 0.31
N LEU A 191 -0.65 -15.57 0.47
CA LEU A 191 -1.81 -14.71 0.79
C LEU A 191 -2.84 -14.70 -0.35
N ASP A 192 -2.40 -14.63 -1.60
CA ASP A 192 -3.28 -14.61 -2.77
C ASP A 192 -4.02 -15.93 -2.97
N ALA A 193 -3.41 -17.04 -2.56
CA ALA A 193 -4.03 -18.36 -2.61
C ALA A 193 -5.12 -18.58 -1.53
N ILE A 194 -5.22 -17.69 -0.53
CA ILE A 194 -6.24 -17.81 0.52
C ILE A 194 -7.62 -17.48 -0.06
N VAL A 195 -8.52 -18.46 -0.03
CA VAL A 195 -9.94 -18.26 -0.36
C VAL A 195 -10.66 -17.70 0.87
N PRO A 196 -11.12 -16.44 0.87
CA PRO A 196 -11.79 -15.85 2.03
C PRO A 196 -13.17 -16.47 2.25
N ALA A 197 -13.54 -16.73 3.51
CA ALA A 197 -14.86 -17.24 3.89
C ALA A 197 -15.90 -16.12 4.07
N SER A 198 -15.49 -14.85 4.08
CA SER A 198 -16.36 -13.68 4.22
C SER A 198 -15.71 -12.41 3.66
N ASP A 199 -16.51 -11.36 3.41
CA ASP A 199 -15.98 -10.04 3.02
C ASP A 199 -15.09 -9.41 4.08
N ILE A 200 -15.34 -9.70 5.36
CA ILE A 200 -14.50 -9.25 6.48
C ILE A 200 -13.11 -9.89 6.37
N GLU A 201 -13.05 -11.20 6.11
CA GLU A 201 -11.78 -11.91 5.95
C GLU A 201 -11.06 -11.47 4.67
N LYS A 202 -11.79 -11.24 3.58
CA LYS A 202 -11.24 -10.68 2.34
C LYS A 202 -10.54 -9.34 2.60
N LYS A 203 -11.19 -8.45 3.37
CA LYS A 203 -10.57 -7.18 3.77
C LYS A 203 -9.33 -7.39 4.63
N GLN A 204 -9.39 -8.29 5.61
CA GLN A 204 -8.23 -8.59 6.47
C GLN A 204 -7.03 -9.13 5.69
N ILE A 205 -7.25 -10.02 4.71
CA ILE A 205 -6.18 -10.53 3.84
C ILE A 205 -5.56 -9.38 3.03
N SER A 206 -6.39 -8.51 2.46
CA SER A 206 -5.95 -7.30 1.74
C SER A 206 -5.12 -6.36 2.62
N ASP A 207 -5.53 -6.17 3.89
CA ASP A 207 -4.80 -5.36 4.86
C ASP A 207 -3.43 -5.98 5.18
N PHE A 208 -3.35 -7.31 5.38
CA PHE A 208 -2.08 -8.00 5.59
C PHE A 208 -1.15 -7.91 4.37
N ARG A 209 -1.69 -8.08 3.16
CA ARG A 209 -0.95 -7.89 1.91
C ARG A 209 -0.34 -6.49 1.83
N THR A 210 -1.15 -5.46 2.04
CA THR A 210 -0.71 -4.06 2.05
C THR A 210 0.38 -3.82 3.10
N ASN A 211 0.25 -4.43 4.28
CA ASN A 211 1.24 -4.30 5.34
C ASN A 211 2.58 -4.98 5.00
N ILE A 212 2.55 -6.15 4.35
CA ILE A 212 3.76 -6.80 3.84
C ILE A 212 4.45 -5.92 2.81
N GLU A 213 3.70 -5.38 1.84
CA GLU A 213 4.25 -4.48 0.82
C GLU A 213 4.89 -3.23 1.44
N ASN A 214 4.21 -2.59 2.40
CA ASN A 214 4.74 -1.42 3.08
C ASN A 214 5.99 -1.75 3.92
N LEU A 215 6.04 -2.92 4.57
CA LEU A 215 7.24 -3.38 5.29
C LEU A 215 8.40 -3.61 4.31
N PHE A 216 8.14 -4.24 3.17
CA PHE A 216 9.16 -4.50 2.16
C PHE A 216 9.76 -3.19 1.64
N ILE A 217 8.93 -2.21 1.29
CA ILE A 217 9.38 -0.88 0.86
C ILE A 217 10.20 -0.19 1.96
N SER A 218 9.65 -0.14 3.19
CA SER A 218 10.30 0.58 4.28
C SER A 218 11.60 -0.08 4.76
N SER A 219 11.77 -1.38 4.53
CA SER A 219 13.01 -2.10 4.81
C SER A 219 14.18 -1.68 3.93
N LYS A 220 13.92 -1.10 2.74
CA LYS A 220 14.92 -0.76 1.72
C LYS A 220 15.86 -1.93 1.37
N VAL A 221 15.37 -3.16 1.51
CA VAL A 221 16.15 -4.38 1.20
C VAL A 221 16.40 -4.55 -0.29
N ALA A 222 15.49 -4.05 -1.13
CA ALA A 222 15.53 -4.19 -2.58
C ALA A 222 16.03 -2.92 -3.26
N THR A 223 16.99 -3.08 -4.16
CA THR A 223 17.40 -2.05 -5.13
C THR A 223 16.40 -1.97 -6.28
N CYS A 224 16.52 -0.95 -7.14
CA CYS A 224 15.69 -0.89 -8.35
C CYS A 224 15.89 -2.13 -9.24
N ASP A 225 17.13 -2.60 -9.39
CA ASP A 225 17.45 -3.79 -10.19
C ASP A 225 16.79 -5.05 -9.62
N ASP A 226 16.77 -5.20 -8.29
CA ASP A 226 16.08 -6.31 -7.62
C ASP A 226 14.58 -6.26 -7.89
N LEU A 227 13.96 -5.08 -7.80
CA LEU A 227 12.53 -4.90 -8.06
C LEU A 227 12.19 -5.17 -9.53
N LEU A 228 13.06 -4.80 -10.46
CA LEU A 228 12.88 -5.08 -11.88
C LEU A 228 12.96 -6.58 -12.17
N ALA A 229 13.95 -7.27 -11.60
CA ALA A 229 14.09 -8.71 -11.72
C ALA A 229 12.91 -9.46 -11.08
N LEU A 230 12.38 -8.94 -9.98
CA LEU A 230 11.24 -9.48 -9.26
C LEU A 230 9.92 -9.31 -10.02
N PHE A 231 9.62 -8.10 -10.48
CA PHE A 231 8.30 -7.76 -11.02
C PHE A 231 8.21 -7.90 -12.53
N GLY A 232 9.31 -7.86 -13.27
CA GLY A 232 9.34 -8.00 -14.73
C GLY A 232 8.65 -9.27 -15.22
N PRO A 233 9.13 -10.47 -14.84
CA PRO A 233 8.52 -11.73 -15.25
C PRO A 233 7.06 -11.88 -14.80
N ARG A 234 6.72 -11.36 -13.62
CA ARG A 234 5.36 -11.41 -13.08
C ARG A 234 4.39 -10.59 -13.91
N TYR A 235 4.81 -9.39 -14.31
CA TYR A 235 4.03 -8.53 -15.18
C TYR A 235 3.87 -9.15 -16.57
N GLU A 236 4.94 -9.69 -17.15
CA GLU A 236 4.90 -10.37 -18.45
C GLU A 236 3.94 -11.57 -18.47
N ALA A 237 3.86 -12.32 -17.37
CA ALA A 237 2.92 -13.42 -17.24
C ALA A 237 1.45 -12.95 -17.16
N ASN A 238 1.19 -11.77 -16.60
CA ASN A 238 -0.17 -11.24 -16.38
C ASN A 238 -0.26 -9.73 -16.71
N PRO A 239 -0.08 -9.30 -17.97
CA PRO A 239 0.12 -7.89 -18.32
C PRO A 239 -1.15 -7.02 -18.22
N ASN A 240 -2.32 -7.65 -18.07
CA ASN A 240 -3.61 -6.97 -17.88
C ASN A 240 -4.16 -7.13 -16.44
N ASP A 241 -3.33 -7.56 -15.49
CA ASP A 241 -3.72 -7.59 -14.08
C ASP A 241 -3.55 -6.19 -13.47
N LEU A 242 -4.68 -5.52 -13.22
CA LEU A 242 -4.71 -4.18 -12.63
C LEU A 242 -4.11 -4.13 -11.22
N ALA A 243 -4.37 -5.15 -10.38
CA ALA A 243 -3.87 -5.18 -9.02
C ALA A 243 -2.34 -5.34 -9.01
N LEU A 244 -1.82 -6.19 -9.89
CA LEU A 244 -0.39 -6.34 -10.11
C LEU A 244 0.24 -5.04 -10.65
N ALA A 245 -0.34 -4.44 -11.70
CA ALA A 245 0.18 -3.21 -12.28
C ALA A 245 0.21 -2.06 -11.26
N THR A 246 -0.86 -1.92 -10.46
CA THR A 246 -0.95 -0.94 -9.38
C THR A 246 0.12 -1.15 -8.32
N ASN A 247 0.35 -2.40 -7.92
CA ASN A 247 1.41 -2.72 -6.96
C ASN A 247 2.80 -2.41 -7.53
N ILE A 248 3.07 -2.76 -8.80
CA ILE A 248 4.35 -2.45 -9.45
C ILE A 248 4.59 -0.93 -9.46
N VAL A 249 3.60 -0.14 -9.85
CA VAL A 249 3.72 1.32 -9.86
C VAL A 249 3.98 1.85 -8.45
N LYS A 250 3.26 1.36 -7.43
CA LYS A 250 3.48 1.75 -6.04
C LYS A 250 4.91 1.42 -5.58
N MET A 251 5.37 0.19 -5.83
CA MET A 251 6.69 -0.29 -5.41
C MET A 251 7.83 0.48 -6.07
N LEU A 252 7.79 0.60 -7.40
CA LEU A 252 8.85 1.28 -8.16
C LEU A 252 8.84 2.80 -7.95
N SER A 253 7.69 3.42 -7.66
CA SER A 253 7.62 4.86 -7.35
C SER A 253 8.25 5.22 -6.01
N LEU A 254 8.27 4.28 -5.06
CA LEU A 254 8.80 4.47 -3.71
C LEU A 254 10.28 4.07 -3.60
N ALA A 255 10.77 3.27 -4.54
CA ALA A 255 12.19 2.97 -4.67
C ALA A 255 12.95 4.14 -5.29
N GLU A 256 14.17 4.36 -4.80
CA GLU A 256 15.04 5.43 -5.28
C GLU A 256 15.38 5.24 -6.77
N ASP A 257 15.18 6.29 -7.56
CA ASP A 257 15.45 6.34 -9.01
C ASP A 257 14.86 5.19 -9.86
N CYS A 258 13.75 4.58 -9.42
CA CYS A 258 13.19 3.40 -10.06
C CYS A 258 11.92 3.66 -10.91
N ASN A 259 11.65 4.91 -11.22
CA ASN A 259 10.42 5.33 -11.90
C ASN A 259 10.62 5.72 -13.39
N SER A 260 11.78 5.42 -13.98
CA SER A 260 12.11 5.78 -15.37
C SER A 260 12.36 4.59 -16.30
N ASN A 261 12.11 3.36 -15.84
CA ASN A 261 12.30 2.13 -16.62
C ASN A 261 11.04 1.70 -17.40
N ASP A 262 11.20 0.72 -18.30
CA ASP A 262 10.11 0.26 -19.17
C ASP A 262 9.05 -0.57 -18.43
N LEU A 263 9.42 -1.35 -17.42
CA LEU A 263 8.45 -2.09 -16.60
C LEU A 263 7.46 -1.13 -15.94
N PHE A 264 7.99 -0.04 -15.39
CA PHE A 264 7.20 0.99 -14.76
C PHE A 264 6.29 1.71 -15.76
N LEU A 265 6.81 2.09 -16.93
CA LEU A 265 6.00 2.67 -18.00
C LEU A 265 4.86 1.73 -18.44
N ASN A 266 5.17 0.44 -18.62
CA ASN A 266 4.19 -0.57 -19.00
C ASN A 266 3.12 -0.74 -17.92
N ALA A 267 3.51 -0.78 -16.65
CA ALA A 267 2.58 -0.89 -15.52
C ALA A 267 1.65 0.33 -15.42
N VAL A 268 2.18 1.56 -15.52
CA VAL A 268 1.34 2.79 -15.56
C VAL A 268 0.42 2.78 -16.78
N THR A 269 0.92 2.31 -17.93
CA THR A 269 0.11 2.21 -19.17
C THR A 269 -1.04 1.21 -19.00
N THR A 270 -0.79 0.06 -18.37
CA THR A 270 -1.84 -0.90 -18.01
C THR A 270 -2.84 -0.30 -17.05
N MET A 271 -2.39 0.36 -15.98
CA MET A 271 -3.28 1.04 -15.03
C MET A 271 -4.16 2.05 -15.75
N TYR A 272 -3.58 2.92 -16.59
CA TYR A 272 -4.34 3.92 -17.33
C TYR A 272 -5.35 3.30 -18.31
N LYS A 273 -4.99 2.19 -18.97
CA LYS A 273 -5.88 1.50 -19.90
C LYS A 273 -7.08 0.86 -19.20
N LEU A 274 -6.88 0.32 -17.99
CA LEU A 274 -7.91 -0.41 -17.26
C LEU A 274 -8.74 0.52 -16.36
N GLU A 275 -8.10 1.49 -15.73
CA GLU A 275 -8.71 2.53 -14.91
C GLU A 275 -8.11 3.91 -15.27
N PRO A 276 -8.63 4.54 -16.35
CA PRO A 276 -8.21 5.88 -16.72
C PRO A 276 -8.50 6.88 -15.60
N SER A 277 -7.50 7.68 -15.23
CA SER A 277 -7.62 8.76 -14.23
C SER A 277 -6.70 9.94 -14.62
N ALA A 278 -7.00 11.12 -14.10
CA ALA A 278 -6.17 12.31 -14.30
C ALA A 278 -4.75 12.09 -13.77
N ALA A 279 -4.63 11.43 -12.62
CA ALA A 279 -3.34 11.10 -12.03
C ALA A 279 -2.52 10.16 -12.92
N ALA A 280 -3.13 9.08 -13.45
CA ALA A 280 -2.43 8.14 -14.33
C ALA A 280 -2.03 8.79 -15.67
N ALA A 281 -2.90 9.60 -16.28
CA ALA A 281 -2.59 10.35 -17.50
C ALA A 281 -1.46 11.35 -17.28
N TYR A 282 -1.49 12.13 -16.19
CA TYR A 282 -0.42 13.05 -15.85
C TYR A 282 0.91 12.32 -15.63
N TYR A 283 0.85 11.15 -15.00
CA TYR A 283 2.03 10.31 -14.80
C TYR A 283 2.66 9.88 -16.14
N LEU A 284 1.84 9.40 -17.08
CA LEU A 284 2.28 9.08 -18.45
C LEU A 284 2.89 10.30 -19.14
N TYR A 285 2.33 11.49 -18.96
CA TYR A 285 2.95 12.72 -19.45
C TYR A 285 4.37 12.90 -18.91
N LYS A 286 4.59 12.78 -17.59
CA LYS A 286 5.94 12.95 -17.00
C LYS A 286 6.93 11.95 -17.57
N LEU A 287 6.52 10.69 -17.74
CA LEU A 287 7.35 9.64 -18.31
C LEU A 287 7.71 9.93 -19.77
N HIS A 288 6.72 10.17 -20.64
CA HIS A 288 6.98 10.45 -22.05
C HIS A 288 7.75 11.76 -22.24
N SER A 289 7.52 12.77 -21.40
CA SER A 289 8.28 14.02 -21.36
C SER A 289 9.76 13.78 -21.05
N SER A 290 10.06 12.96 -20.04
CA SER A 290 11.44 12.60 -19.68
C SER A 290 12.17 11.82 -20.78
N LYS A 291 11.44 11.00 -21.55
CA LYS A 291 11.97 10.24 -22.70
C LYS A 291 12.06 11.05 -23.99
N GLY A 292 11.62 12.31 -24.02
CA GLY A 292 11.59 13.15 -25.21
C GLY A 292 10.50 12.79 -26.23
N ASN A 293 9.52 11.97 -25.84
CA ASN A 293 8.40 11.58 -26.69
C ASN A 293 7.34 12.69 -26.73
N VAL A 294 7.62 13.76 -27.50
CA VAL A 294 6.83 15.01 -27.51
C VAL A 294 5.35 14.79 -27.82
N SER A 295 5.03 13.94 -28.80
CA SER A 295 3.64 13.70 -29.21
C SER A 295 2.82 13.06 -28.08
N ASP A 296 3.33 11.98 -27.49
CA ASP A 296 2.64 11.26 -26.42
C ASP A 296 2.57 12.09 -25.14
N ALA A 297 3.63 12.82 -24.81
CA ALA A 297 3.61 13.71 -23.65
C ALA A 297 2.47 14.73 -23.77
N VAL A 298 2.36 15.42 -24.92
CA VAL A 298 1.27 16.39 -25.15
C VAL A 298 -0.10 15.72 -25.13
N LYS A 299 -0.23 14.52 -25.72
CA LYS A 299 -1.47 13.74 -25.65
C LYS A 299 -1.88 13.46 -24.21
N TYR A 300 -0.98 12.89 -23.40
CA TYR A 300 -1.33 12.44 -22.05
C TYR A 300 -1.60 13.58 -21.06
N ILE A 301 -0.90 14.71 -21.16
CA ILE A 301 -1.24 15.87 -20.31
C ILE A 301 -2.57 16.49 -20.73
N GLN A 302 -2.90 16.49 -22.03
CA GLN A 302 -4.22 16.93 -22.49
C GLN A 302 -5.32 15.98 -21.99
N GLU A 303 -5.10 14.67 -22.11
CA GLU A 303 -6.02 13.67 -21.56
C GLU A 303 -6.19 13.86 -20.05
N ALA A 304 -5.14 14.21 -19.30
CA ALA A 304 -5.22 14.50 -17.86
C ALA A 304 -6.05 15.74 -17.53
N ILE A 305 -5.99 16.79 -18.37
CA ILE A 305 -6.79 18.03 -18.24
C ILE A 305 -8.27 17.77 -18.58
N ASP A 306 -8.55 16.88 -19.53
CA ASP A 306 -9.91 16.61 -20.00
C ASP A 306 -10.68 15.63 -19.11
N ARG A 307 -10.10 15.21 -17.98
CA ARG A 307 -10.69 14.25 -17.04
C ARG A 307 -11.72 14.89 -16.12
N GLU A 308 -12.75 14.11 -15.78
CA GLU A 308 -13.75 14.54 -14.80
C GLU A 308 -13.26 14.45 -13.35
N ASP A 309 -12.20 13.66 -13.11
CA ASP A 309 -11.60 13.45 -11.79
C ASP A 309 -10.49 14.46 -11.43
N SER A 310 -10.21 15.46 -12.28
CA SER A 310 -9.38 16.62 -11.95
C SER A 310 -10.22 17.83 -11.56
N ASP A 311 -9.62 18.75 -10.79
CA ASP A 311 -10.24 20.03 -10.45
C ASP A 311 -9.68 21.19 -11.30
N VAL A 312 -10.43 22.29 -11.35
CA VAL A 312 -10.11 23.46 -12.19
C VAL A 312 -8.71 24.03 -11.92
N LYS A 313 -8.22 24.01 -10.67
CA LYS A 313 -6.87 24.50 -10.36
C LYS A 313 -5.81 23.53 -10.83
N GLN A 314 -6.06 22.23 -10.67
CA GLN A 314 -5.18 21.19 -11.19
C GLN A 314 -5.09 21.26 -12.73
N ASP A 315 -6.21 21.43 -13.42
CA ASP A 315 -6.25 21.62 -14.87
C ASP A 315 -5.49 22.88 -15.30
N ALA A 316 -5.64 24.00 -14.57
CA ALA A 316 -4.89 25.22 -14.84
C ALA A 316 -3.37 25.01 -14.70
N ALA A 317 -2.94 24.26 -13.68
CA ALA A 317 -1.54 23.91 -13.47
C ALA A 317 -1.01 23.02 -14.60
N TYR A 318 -1.78 22.01 -15.02
CA TYR A 318 -1.43 21.14 -16.15
C TYR A 318 -1.39 21.90 -17.48
N LEU A 319 -2.32 22.82 -17.73
CA LEU A 319 -2.30 23.69 -18.90
C LEU A 319 -1.05 24.57 -18.94
N TYR A 320 -0.65 25.13 -17.79
CA TYR A 320 0.58 25.91 -17.70
C TYR A 320 1.81 25.03 -17.98
N GLU A 321 1.88 23.82 -17.42
CA GLU A 321 2.98 22.87 -17.67
C GLU A 321 3.02 22.42 -19.14
N LEU A 322 1.86 22.12 -19.74
CA LEU A 322 1.71 21.84 -21.17
C LEU A 322 2.22 23.00 -22.03
N ALA A 323 1.89 24.24 -21.66
CA ALA A 323 2.34 25.43 -22.39
C ALA A 323 3.87 25.57 -22.35
N VAL A 324 4.48 25.43 -21.17
CA VAL A 324 5.94 25.47 -20.99
C VAL A 324 6.60 24.35 -21.79
N TYR A 325 6.05 23.13 -21.73
CA TYR A 325 6.58 21.98 -22.45
C TYR A 325 6.49 22.15 -23.97
N CYS A 326 5.35 22.61 -24.49
CA CYS A 326 5.18 22.93 -25.91
C CYS A 326 6.17 23.99 -26.37
N PHE A 327 6.37 25.05 -25.59
CA PHE A 327 7.28 26.13 -25.95
C PHE A 327 8.73 25.64 -26.04
N LYS A 328 9.20 24.87 -25.06
CA LYS A 328 10.54 24.26 -25.06
C LYS A 328 10.78 23.33 -26.25
N ASN A 329 9.72 22.71 -26.78
CA ASN A 329 9.77 21.80 -27.92
C ASN A 329 9.38 22.49 -29.26
N GLY A 330 9.44 23.83 -29.33
CA GLY A 330 9.23 24.57 -30.57
C GLY A 330 7.77 24.64 -31.06
N ARG A 331 6.80 24.23 -30.24
CA ARG A 331 5.37 24.22 -30.57
C ARG A 331 4.69 25.50 -30.08
N SER A 332 5.13 26.66 -30.58
CA SER A 332 4.70 27.98 -30.10
C SER A 332 3.18 28.22 -30.16
N ALA A 333 2.49 27.75 -31.20
CA ALA A 333 1.04 27.90 -31.31
C ALA A 333 0.29 27.16 -30.21
N SER A 334 0.64 25.89 -29.97
CA SER A 334 0.06 25.08 -28.89
C SER A 334 0.42 25.64 -27.51
N ALA A 335 1.64 26.16 -27.35
CA ALA A 335 2.06 26.81 -26.11
C ALA A 335 1.23 28.06 -25.82
N TYR A 336 1.00 28.90 -26.85
CA TYR A 336 0.18 30.09 -26.74
C TYR A 336 -1.27 29.76 -26.41
N GLU A 337 -1.86 28.76 -27.08
CA GLU A 337 -3.23 28.34 -26.83
C GLU A 337 -3.43 27.85 -25.40
N ALA A 338 -2.54 26.96 -24.91
CA ALA A 338 -2.62 26.44 -23.55
C ALA A 338 -2.41 27.54 -22.50
N ALA A 339 -1.38 28.38 -22.65
CA ALA A 339 -1.11 29.47 -21.71
C ALA A 339 -2.23 30.51 -21.66
N SER A 340 -2.94 30.74 -22.78
CA SER A 340 -4.02 31.73 -22.85
C SER A 340 -5.27 31.33 -22.06
N LYS A 341 -5.46 30.04 -21.78
CA LYS A 341 -6.58 29.51 -20.97
C LYS A 341 -6.34 29.68 -19.47
N VAL A 342 -5.08 29.61 -19.03
CA VAL A 342 -4.69 29.57 -17.60
C VAL A 342 -5.23 30.75 -16.77
N PRO A 343 -5.12 32.03 -17.18
CA PRO A 343 -5.54 33.16 -16.33
C PRO A 343 -7.03 33.15 -15.96
N ALA A 344 -7.88 32.53 -16.79
CA ALA A 344 -9.32 32.42 -16.52
C ALA A 344 -9.65 31.27 -15.56
N MET A 345 -8.74 30.31 -15.38
CA MET A 345 -8.93 29.13 -14.54
C MET A 345 -8.25 29.27 -13.17
N ASP A 346 -7.07 29.88 -13.12
CA ASP A 346 -6.35 30.16 -11.88
C ASP A 346 -5.62 31.52 -11.94
N GLU A 347 -6.15 32.50 -11.21
CA GLU A 347 -5.60 33.84 -11.11
C GLU A 347 -4.17 33.85 -10.53
N SER A 348 -3.84 32.89 -9.65
CA SER A 348 -2.50 32.80 -9.06
C SER A 348 -1.41 32.42 -10.07
N LEU A 349 -1.80 31.81 -11.19
CA LEU A 349 -0.90 31.47 -12.30
C LEU A 349 -0.93 32.52 -13.42
N ALA A 350 -1.83 33.50 -13.37
CA ALA A 350 -2.03 34.47 -14.46
C ALA A 350 -0.75 35.24 -14.81
N GLY A 351 0.00 35.73 -13.80
CA GLY A 351 1.26 36.45 -14.02
C GLY A 351 2.28 35.62 -14.79
N LYS A 352 2.49 34.36 -14.37
CA LYS A 352 3.41 33.41 -15.02
C LYS A 352 2.94 33.04 -16.43
N ALA A 353 1.64 32.84 -16.63
CA ALA A 353 1.07 32.54 -17.94
C ALA A 353 1.26 33.72 -18.92
N TYR A 354 0.98 34.95 -18.49
CA TYR A 354 1.22 36.14 -19.31
C TYR A 354 2.70 36.34 -19.64
N LEU A 355 3.60 36.11 -18.68
CA LEU A 355 5.05 36.18 -18.92
C LEU A 355 5.48 35.17 -20.00
N LEU A 356 4.97 33.94 -19.93
CA LEU A 356 5.22 32.90 -20.93
C LEU A 356 4.67 33.31 -22.30
N ILE A 357 3.43 33.80 -22.39
CA ILE A 357 2.83 34.29 -23.64
C ILE A 357 3.68 35.40 -24.25
N GLY A 358 4.13 36.37 -23.44
CA GLY A 358 5.00 37.44 -23.89
C GLY A 358 6.32 36.90 -24.46
N THR A 359 6.89 35.88 -23.82
CA THR A 359 8.14 35.22 -24.28
C THR A 359 7.92 34.44 -25.58
N ILE A 360 6.77 33.78 -25.74
CA ILE A 360 6.38 33.09 -26.98
C ILE A 360 6.30 34.09 -28.13
N TRP A 361 5.61 35.23 -27.95
CA TRP A 361 5.53 36.26 -28.98
C TRP A 361 6.87 36.94 -29.26
N GLY A 362 7.68 37.20 -28.22
CA GLY A 362 9.00 37.82 -28.37
C GLY A 362 10.05 36.93 -29.05
N SER A 363 9.79 35.62 -29.14
CA SER A 363 10.63 34.66 -29.87
C SER A 363 10.05 34.25 -31.23
N ALA A 364 8.84 34.73 -31.57
CA ALA A 364 8.18 34.37 -32.81
C ALA A 364 8.85 35.04 -34.01
N ALA A 365 9.31 34.22 -34.96
CA ALA A 365 9.78 34.70 -36.26
C ALA A 365 8.59 34.75 -37.24
N CYS A 366 8.09 35.95 -37.51
CA CYS A 366 6.92 36.16 -38.35
C CYS A 366 7.31 36.59 -39.76
N GLY A 367 6.64 36.04 -40.77
CA GLY A 367 6.79 36.49 -42.16
C GLY A 367 6.02 37.79 -42.44
N GLY A 368 6.12 38.27 -43.67
CA GLY A 368 5.41 39.47 -44.14
C GLY A 368 6.33 40.67 -44.37
N ASP A 369 5.72 41.85 -44.35
CA ASP A 369 6.40 43.14 -44.50
C ASP A 369 7.19 43.54 -43.23
N GLU A 370 7.84 44.71 -43.28
CA GLU A 370 8.68 45.22 -42.19
C GLU A 370 7.91 45.39 -40.87
N ILE A 371 6.63 45.75 -40.95
CA ILE A 371 5.78 45.92 -39.77
C ILE A 371 5.33 44.57 -39.24
N ALA A 372 4.87 43.66 -40.09
CA ALA A 372 4.43 42.32 -39.70
C ALA A 372 5.54 41.54 -38.98
N ARG A 373 6.81 41.70 -39.40
CA ARG A 373 7.98 41.10 -38.75
C ARG A 373 8.26 41.65 -37.35
N ARG A 374 7.89 42.90 -37.08
CA ARG A 374 8.16 43.60 -35.81
C ARG A 374 6.95 43.62 -34.87
N ALA A 375 5.75 43.45 -35.40
CA ALA A 375 4.51 43.47 -34.65
C ALA A 375 4.44 42.48 -33.45
N PRO A 376 5.06 41.28 -33.50
CA PRO A 376 5.13 40.38 -32.34
C PRO A 376 5.70 41.02 -31.08
N TYR A 377 6.67 41.95 -31.22
CA TYR A 377 7.29 42.61 -30.09
C TYR A 377 6.32 43.56 -29.36
N TRP A 378 5.32 44.12 -30.05
CA TRP A 378 4.26 44.90 -29.41
C TRP A 378 3.40 44.01 -28.51
N VAL A 379 2.96 42.87 -29.05
CA VAL A 379 2.18 41.87 -28.32
C VAL A 379 2.98 41.37 -27.12
N ALA A 380 4.27 41.06 -27.32
CA ALA A 380 5.16 40.61 -26.26
C ALA A 380 5.19 41.64 -25.10
N CYS A 381 5.39 42.93 -25.40
CA CYS A 381 5.38 43.98 -24.38
C CYS A 381 4.02 44.13 -23.68
N ASP A 382 2.90 43.97 -24.39
CA ASP A 382 1.55 44.00 -23.78
C ASP A 382 1.41 42.91 -22.72
N TYR A 383 1.81 41.69 -23.06
CA TYR A 383 1.74 40.56 -22.14
C TYR A 383 2.74 40.67 -21.00
N MET A 384 3.93 41.24 -21.20
CA MET A 384 4.85 41.55 -20.10
C MET A 384 4.24 42.56 -19.12
N ASN A 385 3.52 43.56 -19.62
CA ASN A 385 2.79 44.50 -18.76
C ASN A 385 1.65 43.83 -17.99
N LYS A 386 0.89 42.92 -18.64
CA LYS A 386 -0.11 42.10 -17.96
C LYS A 386 0.50 41.19 -16.89
N ALA A 387 1.67 40.61 -17.16
CA ALA A 387 2.36 39.72 -16.24
C ALA A 387 2.71 40.41 -14.91
N LYS A 388 3.39 41.56 -14.96
CA LYS A 388 3.74 42.31 -13.74
C LYS A 388 2.54 42.92 -13.01
N ALA A 389 1.45 43.20 -13.73
CA ALA A 389 0.21 43.68 -13.13
C ALA A 389 -0.50 42.56 -12.36
N ALA A 390 -0.47 41.34 -12.87
CA ALA A 390 -1.05 40.15 -12.23
C ALA A 390 -0.16 39.58 -11.11
N ASP A 391 1.17 39.68 -11.24
CA ASP A 391 2.14 39.23 -10.25
C ASP A 391 3.31 40.23 -10.13
N PRO A 392 3.30 41.11 -9.09
CA PRO A 392 4.34 42.10 -8.89
C PRO A 392 5.75 41.52 -8.69
N SER A 393 5.88 40.25 -8.29
CA SER A 393 7.20 39.61 -8.15
C SER A 393 7.91 39.41 -9.49
N LEU A 394 7.18 39.44 -10.60
CA LEU A 394 7.70 39.31 -11.96
C LEU A 394 8.12 40.66 -12.58
N THR A 395 8.04 41.76 -11.83
CA THR A 395 8.25 43.12 -12.37
C THR A 395 9.62 43.29 -13.02
N ASP A 396 10.69 42.81 -12.39
CA ASP A 396 12.05 42.98 -12.89
C ASP A 396 12.28 42.17 -14.18
N ASP A 397 11.83 40.92 -14.21
CA ASP A 397 11.91 40.07 -15.41
C ASP A 397 11.09 40.66 -16.57
N ALA A 398 9.86 41.08 -16.29
CA ALA A 398 8.98 41.70 -17.28
C ALA A 398 9.58 43.00 -17.84
N ASN A 399 10.11 43.88 -16.99
CA ASN A 399 10.74 45.12 -17.42
C ASN A 399 12.02 44.87 -18.25
N ARG A 400 12.80 43.85 -17.89
CA ARG A 400 13.96 43.42 -18.69
C ARG A 400 13.53 42.99 -20.09
N TYR A 401 12.51 42.15 -20.22
CA TYR A 401 11.99 41.72 -21.51
C TYR A 401 11.39 42.88 -22.31
N ILE A 402 10.63 43.78 -21.68
CA ILE A 402 10.10 44.99 -22.32
C ILE A 402 11.24 45.81 -22.93
N GLY A 403 12.31 46.07 -22.16
CA GLY A 403 13.46 46.84 -22.63
C GLY A 403 14.28 46.15 -23.73
N GLN A 404 14.16 44.83 -23.88
CA GLN A 404 14.73 44.09 -25.01
C GLN A 404 13.83 44.18 -26.24
N TYR A 405 12.54 43.87 -26.10
CA TYR A 405 11.59 43.81 -27.19
C TYR A 405 11.28 45.19 -27.78
N SER A 406 11.22 46.24 -26.96
CA SER A 406 10.93 47.60 -27.44
C SER A 406 11.97 48.16 -28.41
N ARG A 407 13.19 47.59 -28.43
CA ARG A 407 14.26 47.98 -29.37
C ARG A 407 13.94 47.60 -30.82
N TYR A 408 13.05 46.63 -31.00
CA TYR A 408 12.66 46.15 -32.33
C TYR A 408 11.44 46.88 -32.89
N PHE A 409 10.85 47.82 -32.13
CA PHE A 409 9.73 48.61 -32.61
C PHE A 409 10.14 49.40 -33.87
N PRO A 410 9.24 49.52 -34.87
CA PRO A 410 9.56 50.23 -36.11
C PRO A 410 9.69 51.74 -35.85
N PRO A 411 10.57 52.43 -36.58
CA PRO A 411 10.55 53.88 -36.67
C PRO A 411 9.19 54.40 -37.14
N ALA A 412 8.81 55.59 -36.68
CA ALA A 412 7.53 56.19 -37.07
C ALA A 412 7.39 56.39 -38.60
N ALA A 413 8.49 56.73 -39.27
CA ALA A 413 8.52 56.90 -40.72
C ALA A 413 8.26 55.57 -41.46
N ASP A 414 8.89 54.47 -41.01
CA ASP A 414 8.71 53.15 -41.62
C ASP A 414 7.28 52.66 -41.41
N ALA A 415 6.72 52.81 -40.20
CA ALA A 415 5.33 52.47 -39.92
C ALA A 415 4.35 53.24 -40.81
N PHE A 416 4.60 54.54 -41.02
CA PHE A 416 3.75 55.37 -41.87
C PHE A 416 3.74 54.90 -43.34
N MET A 417 4.84 54.35 -43.87
CA MET A 417 4.90 53.80 -45.23
C MET A 417 3.97 52.59 -45.46
N TYR A 418 3.51 51.96 -44.38
CA TYR A 418 2.57 50.83 -44.39
C TYR A 418 1.18 51.22 -43.86
N ASP A 419 0.84 52.51 -43.86
CA ASP A 419 -0.40 53.05 -43.29
C ASP A 419 -0.60 52.68 -41.81
N VAL A 420 0.50 52.55 -41.07
CA VAL A 420 0.51 52.20 -39.65
C VAL A 420 0.91 53.39 -38.78
N THR A 421 -0.01 53.84 -37.93
CA THR A 421 0.19 55.01 -37.05
C THR A 421 0.34 54.62 -35.57
N ASN A 422 1.16 55.37 -34.84
CA ASN A 422 1.36 55.16 -33.41
C ASN A 422 0.04 55.30 -32.63
N GLY A 423 -0.26 54.34 -31.75
CA GLY A 423 -1.49 54.32 -30.95
C GLY A 423 -2.69 53.64 -31.63
N GLN A 424 -2.59 53.26 -32.92
CA GLN A 424 -3.67 52.51 -33.56
C GLN A 424 -3.74 51.06 -33.07
N SER A 425 -4.92 50.45 -33.19
CA SER A 425 -5.11 49.02 -32.97
C SER A 425 -4.51 48.23 -34.14
N TYR A 426 -3.80 47.14 -33.85
CA TYR A 426 -3.23 46.25 -34.86
C TYR A 426 -3.43 44.80 -34.45
N THR A 427 -3.83 43.94 -35.41
CA THR A 427 -3.97 42.50 -35.17
C THR A 427 -2.77 41.78 -35.75
N VAL A 428 -2.00 41.13 -34.87
CA VAL A 428 -0.87 40.30 -35.26
C VAL A 428 -1.36 38.88 -35.49
N VAL A 429 -1.02 38.31 -36.64
CA VAL A 429 -1.22 36.89 -36.95
C VAL A 429 0.12 36.30 -37.31
N CYS A 430 0.56 35.28 -36.59
CA CYS A 430 1.86 34.67 -36.80
C CYS A 430 1.92 33.24 -36.32
N GLY A 431 2.36 32.32 -37.20
CA GLY A 431 2.60 30.92 -36.83
C GLY A 431 1.40 30.24 -36.17
N GLY A 432 0.17 30.57 -36.57
CA GLY A 432 -1.08 30.06 -35.98
C GLY A 432 -1.57 30.81 -34.73
N MET A 433 -0.80 31.78 -34.23
CA MET A 433 -1.19 32.65 -33.11
C MET A 433 -1.85 33.93 -33.62
N ARG A 434 -2.78 34.48 -32.83
CA ARG A 434 -3.47 35.74 -33.12
C ARG A 434 -3.64 36.55 -31.85
N ALA A 435 -3.25 37.83 -31.90
CA ALA A 435 -3.43 38.78 -30.79
C ALA A 435 -3.65 40.20 -31.32
N THR A 436 -4.43 41.00 -30.58
CA THR A 436 -4.60 42.43 -30.86
C THR A 436 -3.70 43.22 -29.92
N THR A 437 -3.03 44.22 -30.47
CA THR A 437 -2.07 45.07 -29.75
C THR A 437 -2.26 46.54 -30.15
N THR A 438 -1.59 47.43 -29.44
CA THR A 438 -1.48 48.85 -29.78
C THR A 438 -0.12 49.13 -30.38
N VAL A 439 -0.12 49.75 -31.56
CA VAL A 439 1.11 50.12 -32.29
C VAL A 439 1.93 51.10 -31.47
N ARG A 440 3.23 50.81 -31.34
CA ARG A 440 4.22 51.68 -30.68
C ARG A 440 5.41 51.88 -31.60
N THR A 441 5.74 53.12 -31.92
CA THR A 441 6.89 53.45 -32.77
C THR A 441 8.03 54.06 -31.96
N VAL A 442 9.25 53.93 -32.48
CA VAL A 442 10.41 54.70 -31.99
C VAL A 442 10.65 55.93 -32.85
N LYS A 443 11.34 56.92 -32.27
CA LYS A 443 11.69 58.16 -32.96
C LYS A 443 12.77 57.95 -34.00
#